data_AF-A0A8H5X7Y3-F1
#
_entry.id   AF-A0A8H5X7Y3-F1
#
_cell.length_a   1.000
_cell.length_b   1.000
_cell.length_c   1.000
_cell.angle_alpha   90.00
_cell.angle_beta   90.00
_cell.angle_gamma   90.00
#
_symmetry.space_group_name_H-M   'P 1'
#
loop_
_entity.id
_entity.type
_entity.pdbx_description
1 polymer ?
#
loop_
_entity_poly.entity_id
_entity_poly.type
_entity_poly.pdbx_seq_one_letter_code
_entity_poly.pdbx_strand_id
1 'polypeptide(L)'
;MSALSKLPKNPQDWARIAQQHSVADSSIHDLADLNSGSQVETKQFLLLRAVWKGRRALEFRNDCKDHDWISRDVLKKATSYLEGTFAMVQYYQRLSIQPRQKPSDEEIDLSSPKVAFSPRVTRSQAARRYQGSTSRPETPSRPPKEDMSIDEHFGNLDLDSDTSSLNSDPLGSLSYHSPLSGEVGKQCQSIEDEQIGAWTLYRKPFVVKASATKVYEARVDGLLRVKDRTCAIVEVKPFIRYGSEKTLDRIRMQETAQMAAWIAQDPPVLKNPNTKFRRLLVSQDHGEVYLIIATFDYQYVEYICALGTGSRGKGSTHSFLEMREYGPFEVKSPEQMEQLGIILLGASIQGGL
;
A
#
# COMPACT_ATOMS: atom_id res chain seq x y z
N MET A 1 0.66 -29.73 9.71
CA MET A 1 0.27 -30.11 8.34
C MET A 1 0.13 -28.82 7.54
N SER A 2 0.99 -28.55 6.56
CA SER A 2 0.99 -27.29 5.81
C SER A 2 -0.02 -27.32 4.66
N ALA A 3 -0.78 -26.24 4.49
CA ALA A 3 -1.64 -26.07 3.32
C ALA A 3 -0.83 -26.15 2.01
N LEU A 4 -1.33 -26.91 1.03
CA LEU A 4 -0.74 -27.00 -0.30
C LEU A 4 -1.51 -26.08 -1.26
N SER A 5 -0.84 -25.07 -1.79
CA SER A 5 -1.45 -24.15 -2.78
C SER A 5 -1.76 -24.87 -4.10
N LYS A 6 -2.92 -24.57 -4.68
CA LYS A 6 -3.33 -25.05 -6.02
C LYS A 6 -2.89 -24.14 -7.15
N LEU A 7 -2.26 -23.01 -6.82
CA LEU A 7 -1.75 -22.07 -7.80
C LEU A 7 -0.57 -22.65 -8.59
N PRO A 8 -0.39 -22.24 -9.86
CA PRO A 8 0.73 -22.67 -10.70
C PRO A 8 2.08 -22.41 -10.05
N LYS A 9 2.96 -23.41 -10.03
CA LYS A 9 4.33 -23.27 -9.50
C LYS A 9 5.36 -22.99 -10.59
N ASN A 10 5.00 -23.30 -11.84
CA ASN A 10 5.83 -23.15 -13.03
C ASN A 10 4.93 -22.91 -14.27
N PRO A 11 5.53 -22.51 -15.41
CA PRO A 11 4.79 -22.29 -16.65
C PRO A 11 3.97 -23.49 -17.14
N GLN A 12 4.45 -24.71 -16.93
CA GLN A 12 3.75 -25.93 -17.36
C GLN A 12 2.47 -26.15 -16.55
N ASP A 13 2.53 -25.96 -15.23
CA ASP A 13 1.36 -25.97 -14.35
C ASP A 13 0.37 -24.89 -14.76
N TRP A 14 0.87 -23.69 -15.07
CA TRP A 14 0.02 -22.59 -15.50
C TRP A 14 -0.72 -22.95 -16.80
N ALA A 15 -0.02 -23.46 -17.81
CA ALA A 15 -0.62 -23.81 -19.09
C ALA A 15 -1.72 -24.85 -18.94
N ARG A 16 -1.47 -25.90 -18.13
CA ARG A 16 -2.45 -26.93 -17.82
C ARG A 16 -3.70 -26.36 -17.14
N ILE A 17 -3.52 -25.51 -16.12
CA ILE A 17 -4.64 -24.93 -15.36
C ILE A 17 -5.39 -23.90 -16.24
N ALA A 18 -4.68 -23.09 -17.02
CA ALA A 18 -5.25 -22.12 -17.94
C ALA A 18 -6.11 -22.79 -19.02
N GLN A 19 -5.67 -23.95 -19.53
CA GLN A 19 -6.45 -24.76 -20.47
C GLN A 19 -7.72 -25.32 -19.82
N GLN A 20 -7.63 -25.83 -18.58
CA GLN A 20 -8.79 -26.32 -17.83
C GLN A 20 -9.85 -25.23 -17.58
N HIS A 21 -9.42 -23.97 -17.47
CA HIS A 21 -10.30 -22.82 -17.25
C HIS A 21 -10.67 -22.06 -18.54
N SER A 22 -10.24 -22.55 -19.71
CA SER A 22 -10.47 -21.92 -21.03
C SER A 22 -9.97 -20.47 -21.14
N VAL A 23 -8.81 -20.17 -20.54
CA VAL A 23 -8.20 -18.82 -20.54
C VAL A 23 -6.76 -18.80 -21.08
N ALA A 24 -6.27 -19.93 -21.62
CA ALA A 24 -4.89 -20.06 -22.10
C ALA A 24 -4.51 -19.03 -23.19
N ASP A 25 -5.44 -18.74 -24.10
CA ASP A 25 -5.25 -17.82 -25.22
C ASP A 25 -5.87 -16.42 -24.97
N SER A 26 -6.35 -16.18 -23.76
CA SER A 26 -7.01 -14.92 -23.38
C SER A 26 -6.02 -13.94 -22.74
N SER A 27 -6.32 -12.65 -22.84
CA SER A 27 -5.62 -11.59 -22.10
C SER A 27 -6.44 -11.11 -20.90
N ILE A 28 -5.76 -10.59 -19.87
CA ILE A 28 -6.43 -9.85 -18.79
C ILE A 28 -7.25 -8.67 -19.34
N HIS A 29 -6.87 -8.14 -20.51
CA HIS A 29 -7.56 -7.05 -21.19
C HIS A 29 -8.79 -7.49 -22.02
N ASP A 30 -9.03 -8.80 -22.17
CA ASP A 30 -10.18 -9.32 -22.92
C ASP A 30 -11.39 -9.68 -22.02
N LEU A 31 -11.19 -9.81 -20.69
CA LEU A 31 -12.28 -10.11 -19.77
C LEU A 31 -13.10 -8.85 -19.45
N ALA A 32 -14.42 -8.97 -19.62
CA ALA A 32 -15.38 -8.05 -19.03
C ALA A 32 -15.51 -8.31 -17.52
N ASP A 33 -15.77 -7.26 -16.75
CA ASP A 33 -16.13 -7.33 -15.32
C ASP A 33 -15.13 -8.07 -14.42
N LEU A 34 -13.90 -7.55 -14.37
CA LEU A 34 -12.87 -8.07 -13.45
C LEU A 34 -13.09 -7.60 -12.01
N ASN A 35 -12.85 -8.53 -11.08
CA ASN A 35 -12.95 -8.25 -9.66
C ASN A 35 -11.78 -7.38 -9.16
N SER A 36 -12.04 -6.67 -8.06
CA SER A 36 -10.99 -5.97 -7.32
C SER A 36 -9.99 -6.95 -6.69
N GLY A 37 -8.79 -6.47 -6.34
CA GLY A 37 -7.70 -7.33 -5.83
C GLY A 37 -8.09 -8.33 -4.73
N SER A 38 -8.95 -7.96 -3.77
CA SER A 38 -9.39 -8.84 -2.67
C SER A 38 -10.42 -9.90 -3.07
N GLN A 39 -10.96 -9.81 -4.29
CA GLN A 39 -12.01 -10.66 -4.84
C GLN A 39 -11.55 -11.39 -6.12
N VAL A 40 -10.24 -11.43 -6.37
CA VAL A 40 -9.67 -12.08 -7.55
C VAL A 40 -10.06 -13.55 -7.60
N GLU A 41 -10.60 -13.96 -8.73
CA GLU A 41 -10.97 -15.34 -9.02
C GLU A 41 -9.90 -16.05 -9.86
N THR A 42 -10.01 -17.38 -9.98
CA THR A 42 -9.00 -18.21 -10.64
C THR A 42 -8.73 -17.80 -12.07
N LYS A 43 -9.77 -17.46 -12.85
CA LYS A 43 -9.62 -16.99 -14.23
C LYS A 43 -8.83 -15.68 -14.30
N GLN A 44 -9.19 -14.69 -13.48
CA GLN A 44 -8.47 -13.42 -13.41
C GLN A 44 -7.01 -13.63 -12.98
N PHE A 45 -6.77 -14.46 -11.96
CA PHE A 45 -5.40 -14.79 -11.52
C PHE A 45 -4.57 -15.42 -12.65
N LEU A 46 -5.13 -16.38 -13.40
CA LEU A 46 -4.41 -17.02 -14.50
C LEU A 46 -4.03 -16.02 -15.58
N LEU A 47 -4.88 -15.03 -15.85
CA LEU A 47 -4.60 -13.95 -16.79
C LEU A 47 -3.59 -12.93 -16.28
N LEU A 48 -3.24 -12.91 -15.00
CA LEU A 48 -2.08 -12.17 -14.53
C LEU A 48 -0.76 -12.87 -14.86
N ARG A 49 -0.83 -14.09 -15.42
CA ARG A 49 0.31 -14.95 -15.81
C ARG A 49 1.34 -15.07 -14.70
N ALA A 50 0.87 -15.40 -13.50
CA ALA A 50 1.72 -15.54 -12.34
C ALA A 50 2.01 -17.00 -11.98
N VAL A 51 3.23 -17.22 -11.47
CA VAL A 51 3.66 -18.51 -10.91
C VAL A 51 4.24 -18.28 -9.51
N TRP A 52 3.94 -19.18 -8.57
CA TRP A 52 4.30 -19.04 -7.16
C TRP A 52 5.32 -20.08 -6.70
N LYS A 53 6.39 -19.61 -6.06
CA LYS A 53 7.43 -20.47 -5.47
C LYS A 53 7.62 -20.09 -4.00
N GLY A 54 7.34 -21.02 -3.10
CA GLY A 54 7.58 -20.85 -1.67
C GLY A 54 8.99 -21.30 -1.27
N ARG A 55 9.64 -20.52 -0.41
CA ARG A 55 10.98 -20.76 0.15
C ARG A 55 10.99 -20.40 1.63
N ARG A 56 11.93 -20.96 2.37
CA ARG A 56 12.11 -20.67 3.80
C ARG A 56 12.75 -19.29 3.98
N ALA A 57 12.45 -18.62 5.09
CA ALA A 57 13.04 -17.34 5.46
C ALA A 57 14.58 -17.32 5.35
N LEU A 58 15.25 -18.37 5.86
CA LEU A 58 16.72 -18.47 5.87
C LEU A 58 17.34 -18.50 4.46
N GLU A 59 16.58 -18.96 3.46
CA GLU A 59 17.05 -19.03 2.07
C GLU A 59 17.12 -17.64 1.42
N PHE A 60 16.42 -16.63 1.96
CA PHE A 60 16.44 -15.27 1.41
C PHE A 60 17.86 -14.73 1.32
N ARG A 61 18.69 -14.94 2.35
CA ARG A 61 20.05 -14.40 2.38
C ARG A 61 20.92 -14.96 1.25
N ASN A 62 20.73 -16.22 0.88
CA ASN A 62 21.51 -16.86 -0.17
C ASN A 62 21.03 -16.37 -1.54
N ASP A 63 19.73 -16.47 -1.80
CA ASP A 63 19.13 -16.01 -3.06
C ASP A 63 19.35 -14.50 -3.28
N CYS A 64 19.29 -13.68 -2.23
CA CYS A 64 19.59 -12.25 -2.30
C CYS A 64 21.03 -11.96 -2.75
N LYS A 65 21.99 -12.80 -2.35
CA LYS A 65 23.38 -12.69 -2.79
C LYS A 65 23.56 -13.18 -4.22
N ASP A 66 22.94 -14.30 -4.56
CA ASP A 66 23.07 -14.95 -5.87
C ASP A 66 22.43 -14.12 -6.99
N HIS A 67 21.38 -13.39 -6.66
CA HIS A 67 20.63 -12.55 -7.60
C HIS A 67 20.91 -11.05 -7.47
N ASP A 68 21.80 -10.66 -6.54
CA ASP A 68 22.17 -9.27 -6.25
C ASP A 68 20.95 -8.35 -6.02
N TRP A 69 20.02 -8.81 -5.16
CA TRP A 69 18.79 -8.06 -4.88
C TRP A 69 19.01 -6.82 -4.04
N ILE A 70 19.83 -6.97 -3.00
CA ILE A 70 20.29 -5.86 -2.16
C ILE A 70 21.81 -5.96 -2.16
N SER A 71 22.47 -4.88 -2.56
CA SER A 71 23.92 -4.88 -2.68
C SER A 71 24.59 -5.23 -1.35
N ARG A 72 25.72 -5.94 -1.43
CA ARG A 72 26.45 -6.40 -0.23
C ARG A 72 26.88 -5.24 0.67
N ASP A 73 27.24 -4.11 0.08
CA ASP A 73 27.68 -2.93 0.84
C ASP A 73 26.50 -2.25 1.54
N VAL A 74 25.31 -2.23 0.93
CA VAL A 74 24.10 -1.79 1.61
C VAL A 74 23.73 -2.72 2.76
N LEU A 75 23.85 -4.04 2.58
CA LEU A 75 23.59 -4.99 3.68
C LEU A 75 24.60 -4.87 4.82
N LYS A 76 25.89 -4.66 4.52
CA LYS A 76 26.92 -4.37 5.53
C LYS A 76 26.61 -3.07 6.27
N LYS A 77 26.23 -2.03 5.54
CA LYS A 77 25.81 -0.73 6.10
C LYS A 77 24.60 -0.90 7.01
N ALA A 78 23.55 -1.59 6.56
CA ALA A 78 22.37 -1.93 7.37
C ALA A 78 22.72 -2.74 8.63
N THR A 79 23.65 -3.70 8.52
CA THR A 79 24.16 -4.49 9.66
C THR A 79 24.96 -3.62 10.63
N SER A 80 25.78 -2.68 10.15
CA SER A 80 26.53 -1.77 11.02
C SER A 80 25.63 -0.81 11.80
N TYR A 81 24.43 -0.56 11.26
CA TYR A 81 23.41 0.20 11.96
C TYR A 81 22.66 -0.61 13.00
N LEU A 82 22.99 -1.89 13.30
CA LEU A 82 22.22 -2.82 14.18
C LEU A 82 21.94 -2.38 15.63
N GLU A 83 22.30 -1.15 16.03
CA GLU A 83 21.49 -0.40 17.03
C GLU A 83 20.40 0.41 16.32
N GLY A 84 19.82 -0.25 15.32
CA GLY A 84 19.09 0.36 14.23
C GLY A 84 17.70 0.47 14.72
N THR A 85 17.42 1.63 15.25
CA THR A 85 16.12 2.05 15.72
C THR A 85 15.02 1.33 14.98
N PHE A 86 14.35 0.42 15.68
CA PHE A 86 12.91 0.22 15.55
C PHE A 86 12.17 1.55 15.82
N ALA A 87 12.74 2.73 15.55
CA ALA A 87 12.14 4.04 15.70
C ALA A 87 10.85 4.09 14.94
N MET A 88 10.69 3.37 13.82
CA MET A 88 9.40 3.27 13.17
C MET A 88 8.35 2.58 14.07
N VAL A 89 8.65 1.40 14.62
CA VAL A 89 7.76 0.72 15.58
C VAL A 89 7.62 1.53 16.87
N GLN A 90 8.68 2.15 17.40
CA GLN A 90 8.70 2.96 18.62
C GLN A 90 8.00 4.33 18.43
N TYR A 91 8.04 4.91 17.23
CA TYR A 91 7.36 6.14 16.82
C TYR A 91 5.89 5.85 16.64
N TYR A 92 5.52 4.79 15.91
CA TYR A 92 4.13 4.39 15.74
C TYR A 92 3.52 3.81 17.03
N GLN A 93 4.28 3.12 17.89
CA GLN A 93 3.88 2.78 19.25
C GLN A 93 3.65 4.04 20.10
N ARG A 94 4.55 5.04 20.05
CA ARG A 94 4.34 6.33 20.73
C ARG A 94 3.10 7.07 20.22
N LEU A 95 2.85 7.07 18.91
CA LEU A 95 1.63 7.62 18.32
C LEU A 95 0.37 6.85 18.73
N SER A 96 0.48 5.55 19.01
CA SER A 96 -0.61 4.70 19.50
C SER A 96 -0.93 4.93 20.98
N ILE A 97 0.01 5.48 21.76
CA ILE A 97 -0.13 5.76 23.19
C ILE A 97 -0.70 7.17 23.44
N GLN A 98 -0.77 8.03 22.41
CA GLN A 98 -1.38 9.36 22.56
C GLN A 98 -2.91 9.23 22.74
N PRO A 99 -3.50 9.75 23.84
CA PRO A 99 -4.93 9.65 24.08
C PRO A 99 -5.68 10.45 23.01
N ARG A 100 -6.45 9.79 22.15
CA ARG A 100 -7.48 10.46 21.34
C ARG A 100 -8.84 10.25 22.00
N GLN A 101 -9.60 11.34 22.11
CA GLN A 101 -10.95 11.36 22.67
C GLN A 101 -11.85 10.34 21.94
N LYS A 102 -12.59 9.57 22.74
CA LYS A 102 -13.38 8.39 22.39
C LYS A 102 -14.63 8.75 21.57
N PRO A 103 -14.95 8.08 20.45
CA PRO A 103 -16.31 8.03 19.91
C PRO A 103 -17.05 6.78 20.44
N SER A 104 -18.36 6.93 20.68
CA SER A 104 -19.27 5.94 21.28
C SER A 104 -19.60 4.77 20.34
N ASP A 105 -19.88 3.63 20.96
CA ASP A 105 -20.13 2.31 20.38
C ASP A 105 -21.48 2.25 19.64
N GLU A 106 -21.50 1.91 18.35
CA GLU A 106 -22.45 0.98 17.72
C GLU A 106 -22.19 0.77 16.20
N GLU A 107 -22.40 -0.49 15.77
CA GLU A 107 -22.37 -1.09 14.42
C GLU A 107 -21.03 -1.41 13.71
N ILE A 108 -20.68 -2.71 13.72
CA ILE A 108 -19.55 -3.31 12.99
C ILE A 108 -20.04 -3.83 11.63
N ASP A 109 -19.65 -3.15 10.54
CA ASP A 109 -19.77 -3.63 9.16
C ASP A 109 -18.45 -4.28 8.69
N LEU A 110 -18.53 -5.49 8.14
CA LEU A 110 -17.43 -6.34 7.67
C LEU A 110 -16.67 -5.79 6.44
N SER A 111 -17.07 -4.61 5.92
CA SER A 111 -16.37 -3.87 4.86
C SER A 111 -15.47 -2.71 5.36
N SER A 112 -15.48 -2.42 6.66
CA SER A 112 -14.80 -1.25 7.23
C SER A 112 -13.36 -1.50 7.75
N PRO A 113 -12.50 -0.47 7.82
CA PRO A 113 -11.08 -0.60 8.17
C PRO A 113 -10.88 -1.02 9.63
N LYS A 114 -9.90 -1.90 9.89
CA LYS A 114 -9.61 -2.47 11.22
C LYS A 114 -8.93 -1.52 12.22
N VAL A 115 -8.93 -0.21 11.97
CA VAL A 115 -8.48 0.82 12.91
C VAL A 115 -9.45 2.01 12.80
N ALA A 116 -10.12 2.35 13.91
CA ALA A 116 -11.12 3.39 13.96
C ALA A 116 -10.49 4.80 13.89
N PHE A 117 -11.00 5.65 13.00
CA PHE A 117 -10.82 7.11 13.05
C PHE A 117 -12.15 7.79 12.75
N SER A 118 -12.39 8.91 13.43
CA SER A 118 -13.63 9.69 13.43
C SER A 118 -14.10 10.05 12.01
N PRO A 119 -15.39 9.95 11.68
CA PRO A 119 -15.87 10.16 10.32
C PRO A 119 -15.82 11.64 9.93
N ARG A 120 -15.32 11.91 8.70
CA ARG A 120 -15.60 13.17 7.99
C ARG A 120 -17.04 13.12 7.48
N VAL A 121 -17.85 14.10 7.87
CA VAL A 121 -19.21 14.30 7.39
C VAL A 121 -19.20 14.50 5.87
N THR A 122 -19.88 13.62 5.13
CA THR A 122 -20.14 13.80 3.70
C THR A 122 -21.36 14.69 3.48
N ARG A 123 -21.39 15.41 2.37
CA ARG A 123 -22.42 16.41 1.99
C ARG A 123 -23.85 15.85 1.99
N SER A 124 -24.02 14.52 1.93
CA SER A 124 -25.32 13.85 2.03
C SER A 124 -25.86 13.74 3.47
N GLN A 125 -25.01 13.78 4.50
CA GLN A 125 -25.44 13.77 5.91
C GLN A 125 -25.82 15.15 6.44
N ALA A 126 -25.33 16.25 5.83
CA ALA A 126 -25.78 17.60 6.14
C ALA A 126 -27.26 17.83 5.74
N ALA A 127 -27.75 17.13 4.71
CA ALA A 127 -29.12 17.25 4.22
C ALA A 127 -30.17 16.58 5.14
N ARG A 128 -29.78 15.60 5.98
CA ARG A 128 -30.70 14.95 6.94
C ARG A 128 -30.84 15.68 8.27
N ARG A 129 -30.00 16.68 8.57
CA ARG A 129 -30.17 17.53 9.77
C ARG A 129 -31.27 18.58 9.63
N TYR A 130 -31.85 18.73 8.44
CA TYR A 130 -33.00 19.61 8.19
C TYR A 130 -34.26 18.79 7.87
N GLN A 131 -34.73 18.01 8.83
CA GLN A 131 -36.13 17.61 8.89
C GLN A 131 -36.63 17.75 10.32
N GLY A 132 -37.07 18.97 10.64
CA GLY A 132 -37.75 19.33 11.86
C GLY A 132 -38.49 20.66 11.66
N SER A 133 -39.79 20.56 11.46
CA SER A 133 -40.78 21.62 11.26
C SER A 133 -40.94 22.23 9.84
N THR A 134 -42.19 22.47 9.54
CA THR A 134 -42.87 22.62 8.26
C THR A 134 -42.79 24.04 7.70
N SER A 135 -42.29 24.17 6.46
CA SER A 135 -42.87 25.05 5.43
C SER A 135 -42.04 24.90 4.15
N ARG A 136 -42.67 24.34 3.12
CA ARG A 136 -42.13 24.14 1.77
C ARG A 136 -41.86 25.51 1.12
N PRO A 137 -40.63 25.83 0.68
CA PRO A 137 -40.44 26.93 -0.26
C PRO A 137 -40.73 26.37 -1.67
N GLU A 138 -41.87 26.76 -2.23
CA GLU A 138 -42.15 26.55 -3.65
C GLU A 138 -41.23 27.46 -4.48
N THR A 139 -40.56 26.87 -5.47
CA THR A 139 -39.84 27.62 -6.51
C THR A 139 -40.81 27.99 -7.63
N PRO A 140 -41.09 29.29 -7.87
CA PRO A 140 -41.89 29.69 -9.01
C PRO A 140 -41.06 29.64 -10.29
N SER A 141 -41.61 28.97 -11.29
CA SER A 141 -41.06 28.91 -12.64
C SER A 141 -41.51 30.14 -13.43
N ARG A 142 -40.54 30.85 -14.03
CA ARG A 142 -40.64 31.92 -15.06
C ARG A 142 -41.14 33.33 -14.65
N PRO A 143 -40.60 34.39 -15.32
CA PRO A 143 -40.79 35.81 -14.98
C PRO A 143 -42.03 36.38 -15.70
N PRO A 144 -42.66 37.47 -15.22
CA PRO A 144 -42.31 38.81 -15.77
C PRO A 144 -42.68 40.07 -14.92
N LYS A 145 -42.10 41.21 -15.39
CA LYS A 145 -42.59 42.62 -15.37
C LYS A 145 -42.41 43.52 -14.14
N GLU A 146 -41.54 44.51 -14.33
CA GLU A 146 -41.71 45.97 -14.09
C GLU A 146 -42.83 46.40 -13.14
N ASP A 147 -42.53 47.09 -12.03
CA ASP A 147 -42.49 48.57 -12.00
C ASP A 147 -42.07 49.13 -10.62
N MET A 148 -41.79 50.43 -10.64
CA MET A 148 -41.06 51.35 -9.74
C MET A 148 -41.40 51.48 -8.23
N SER A 149 -40.45 52.14 -7.54
CA SER A 149 -40.53 53.10 -6.40
C SER A 149 -40.29 52.55 -4.98
N ILE A 150 -39.78 53.28 -3.97
CA ILE A 150 -38.81 54.37 -3.69
C ILE A 150 -38.70 54.38 -2.13
N ASP A 151 -37.63 54.98 -1.58
CA ASP A 151 -37.36 55.41 -0.18
C ASP A 151 -36.85 54.36 0.83
N GLU A 152 -35.62 54.47 1.36
CA GLU A 152 -35.03 55.49 2.27
C GLU A 152 -35.59 55.42 3.71
N HIS A 153 -34.78 55.02 4.70
CA HIS A 153 -34.03 55.95 5.55
C HIS A 153 -33.34 55.26 6.76
N PHE A 154 -32.40 56.00 7.31
CA PHE A 154 -31.29 55.74 8.23
C PHE A 154 -31.63 55.26 9.65
N GLY A 155 -30.60 54.70 10.29
CA GLY A 155 -30.48 54.58 11.75
C GLY A 155 -29.06 54.24 12.20
N ASN A 156 -28.17 55.24 12.27
CA ASN A 156 -26.90 55.21 13.01
C ASN A 156 -27.15 54.97 14.50
N LEU A 157 -26.30 54.19 15.16
CA LEU A 157 -25.82 54.48 16.53
C LEU A 157 -24.40 53.91 16.69
N ASP A 158 -23.42 54.81 16.64
CA ASP A 158 -22.07 54.64 17.17
C ASP A 158 -22.11 54.61 18.71
N LEU A 159 -21.21 53.84 19.32
CA LEU A 159 -20.64 54.17 20.63
C LEU A 159 -19.26 53.53 20.78
N ASP A 160 -18.27 54.43 20.83
CA ASP A 160 -16.82 54.22 20.88
C ASP A 160 -16.29 53.77 22.27
N SER A 161 -14.98 53.45 22.23
CA SER A 161 -13.97 53.59 23.29
C SER A 161 -13.90 52.51 24.38
N ASP A 162 -12.73 51.98 24.77
CA ASP A 162 -11.35 52.30 24.40
C ASP A 162 -10.38 51.26 25.00
N THR A 163 -9.32 50.94 24.24
CA THR A 163 -7.91 50.71 24.64
C THR A 163 -7.56 49.65 25.72
N SER A 164 -6.48 48.87 25.65
CA SER A 164 -5.11 49.18 25.23
C SER A 164 -4.22 47.90 25.14
N SER A 165 -3.30 47.92 24.16
CA SER A 165 -1.91 47.37 24.12
C SER A 165 -1.63 45.90 24.45
N LEU A 166 -1.15 45.06 23.50
CA LEU A 166 0.22 44.97 22.93
C LEU A 166 1.32 44.51 23.92
N ASN A 167 2.16 43.60 23.40
CA ASN A 167 3.43 43.04 23.93
C ASN A 167 3.23 41.70 24.67
N SER A 168 4.01 40.64 24.49
CA SER A 168 5.15 40.28 23.63
C SER A 168 5.60 38.92 24.15
N ASP A 169 5.85 37.93 23.29
CA ASP A 169 6.66 36.77 23.69
C ASP A 169 8.06 37.24 24.10
N PRO A 170 8.66 36.61 25.12
CA PRO A 170 9.94 35.96 24.81
C PRO A 170 10.13 34.60 25.51
N LEU A 171 10.95 33.78 24.87
CA LEU A 171 11.53 32.53 25.36
C LEU A 171 11.85 32.54 26.86
N GLY A 172 11.37 31.51 27.57
CA GLY A 172 11.83 31.11 28.89
C GLY A 172 12.40 29.70 28.86
N SER A 173 13.73 29.61 28.81
CA SER A 173 14.54 28.43 29.13
C SER A 173 14.17 27.86 30.50
N LEU A 174 14.06 26.53 30.63
CA LEU A 174 14.17 25.67 31.83
C LEU A 174 13.77 24.25 31.40
N SER A 175 14.37 23.12 31.76
CA SER A 175 15.61 22.73 32.40
C SER A 175 15.68 21.22 32.14
N TYR A 176 16.75 20.73 31.50
CA TYR A 176 16.94 19.30 31.26
C TYR A 176 17.32 18.61 32.56
N HIS A 177 16.44 17.77 33.10
CA HIS A 177 16.80 16.78 34.10
C HIS A 177 16.54 15.37 33.54
N SER A 178 17.60 14.78 33.01
CA SER A 178 17.73 13.34 32.83
C SER A 178 18.16 12.70 34.16
N PRO A 179 17.69 11.48 34.47
CA PRO A 179 18.52 10.50 35.16
C PRO A 179 19.08 9.53 34.11
N LEU A 180 20.36 9.71 33.79
CA LEU A 180 21.19 8.64 33.26
C LEU A 180 21.65 7.75 34.43
N SER A 181 21.35 6.47 34.34
CA SER A 181 22.14 5.38 34.92
C SER A 181 21.75 4.14 34.12
N GLY A 182 22.57 3.49 33.33
CA GLY A 182 23.98 3.64 33.03
C GLY A 182 24.33 2.39 32.24
N GLU A 183 24.20 2.43 30.92
CA GLU A 183 24.74 1.44 30.00
C GLU A 183 24.93 2.15 28.65
N VAL A 184 26.09 1.92 28.05
CA VAL A 184 26.71 2.70 26.96
C VAL A 184 25.76 2.84 25.77
N GLY A 185 25.05 3.96 25.67
CA GLY A 185 24.37 4.35 24.44
C GLY A 185 25.43 4.72 23.42
N LYS A 186 25.67 3.86 22.42
CA LYS A 186 26.49 4.29 21.28
C LYS A 186 25.77 5.48 20.65
N GLN A 187 26.51 6.56 20.47
CA GLN A 187 26.04 7.76 19.81
C GLN A 187 25.68 7.38 18.36
N CYS A 188 24.39 7.16 18.14
CA CYS A 188 23.88 6.77 16.83
C CYS A 188 24.08 7.96 15.90
N GLN A 189 24.95 7.82 14.90
CA GLN A 189 25.07 8.81 13.84
C GLN A 189 23.75 8.82 13.06
N SER A 190 22.98 9.89 13.22
CA SER A 190 21.80 10.15 12.40
C SER A 190 22.25 10.18 10.94
N ILE A 191 21.78 9.22 10.15
CA ILE A 191 21.89 9.29 8.71
C ILE A 191 21.10 10.53 8.28
N GLU A 192 21.60 11.33 7.36
CA GLU A 192 20.84 12.43 6.77
C GLU A 192 19.50 11.87 6.26
N ASP A 193 18.42 12.22 6.97
CA ASP A 193 17.08 11.59 6.89
C ASP A 193 16.46 11.62 5.48
N GLU A 194 16.99 12.46 4.58
CA GLU A 194 16.44 12.68 3.24
C GLU A 194 16.70 11.56 2.23
N GLN A 195 17.60 10.61 2.52
CA GLN A 195 17.96 9.53 1.58
C GLN A 195 17.38 8.16 1.92
N ILE A 196 16.86 7.95 3.13
CA ILE A 196 16.28 6.66 3.53
C ILE A 196 14.81 6.62 3.13
N GLY A 197 14.39 5.51 2.50
CA GLY A 197 12.99 5.32 2.19
C GLY A 197 12.09 5.26 3.44
N ALA A 198 10.95 5.92 3.38
CA ALA A 198 9.95 5.95 4.44
C ALA A 198 8.85 4.90 4.19
N TRP A 199 8.58 4.05 5.18
CA TRP A 199 7.41 3.18 5.16
C TRP A 199 6.18 3.93 5.68
N THR A 200 5.06 3.74 5.00
CA THR A 200 3.80 4.42 5.32
C THR A 200 2.64 3.42 5.29
N LEU A 201 1.62 3.67 6.11
CA LEU A 201 0.34 2.97 6.09
C LEU A 201 -0.62 3.57 5.03
N TYR A 202 -0.06 4.24 4.01
CA TYR A 202 -0.88 4.88 2.99
C TYR A 202 -1.48 3.81 2.09
N ARG A 203 -2.81 3.66 2.17
CA ARG A 203 -3.58 2.72 1.35
C ARG A 203 -3.67 3.22 -0.09
N LYS A 204 -2.66 2.92 -0.90
CA LYS A 204 -2.57 3.35 -2.30
C LYS A 204 -3.35 2.39 -3.21
N PRO A 205 -4.27 2.87 -4.07
CA PRO A 205 -4.80 2.09 -5.17
C PRO A 205 -3.80 2.04 -6.33
N PHE A 206 -3.67 0.86 -6.94
CA PHE A 206 -3.00 0.65 -8.22
C PHE A 206 -4.02 0.18 -9.26
N VAL A 207 -3.90 0.67 -10.49
CA VAL A 207 -4.88 0.47 -11.55
C VAL A 207 -4.21 -0.12 -12.79
N VAL A 208 -4.75 -1.24 -13.28
CA VAL A 208 -4.45 -1.74 -14.63
C VAL A 208 -5.38 -1.05 -15.61
N LYS A 209 -4.83 -0.59 -16.73
CA LYS A 209 -5.59 0.05 -17.80
C LYS A 209 -5.33 -0.64 -19.13
N ALA A 210 -6.36 -0.69 -19.96
CA ALA A 210 -6.26 -0.98 -21.38
C ALA A 210 -6.60 0.32 -22.12
N SER A 211 -5.60 0.92 -22.78
CA SER A 211 -5.71 2.28 -23.30
C SER A 211 -6.15 3.27 -22.19
N ALA A 212 -7.28 3.96 -22.36
CA ALA A 212 -7.82 4.89 -21.37
C ALA A 212 -8.76 4.24 -20.33
N THR A 213 -9.14 2.97 -20.54
CA THR A 213 -10.18 2.30 -19.73
C THR A 213 -9.55 1.52 -18.59
N LYS A 214 -10.12 1.67 -17.38
CA LYS A 214 -9.74 0.89 -16.20
C LYS A 214 -10.18 -0.57 -16.39
N VAL A 215 -9.22 -1.49 -16.26
CA VAL A 215 -9.41 -2.94 -16.35
C VAL A 215 -9.71 -3.51 -14.96
N TYR A 216 -8.83 -3.28 -13.99
CA TYR A 216 -9.10 -3.55 -12.58
C TYR A 216 -8.26 -2.65 -11.67
N GLU A 217 -8.57 -2.67 -10.37
CA GLU A 217 -7.82 -1.96 -9.33
C GLU A 217 -7.53 -2.88 -8.13
N ALA A 218 -6.34 -2.71 -7.57
CA ALA A 218 -5.91 -3.37 -6.35
C ALA A 218 -5.37 -2.34 -5.35
N ARG A 219 -5.82 -2.40 -4.10
CA ARG A 219 -5.34 -1.53 -3.01
C ARG A 219 -4.35 -2.31 -2.17
N VAL A 220 -3.33 -1.62 -1.67
CA VAL A 220 -2.36 -2.14 -0.68
C VAL A 220 -2.60 -1.50 0.68
N ASP A 221 -2.05 -2.08 1.75
CA ASP A 221 -2.18 -1.56 3.11
C ASP A 221 -1.06 -0.59 3.51
N GLY A 222 0.07 -0.64 2.79
CA GLY A 222 1.17 0.28 2.97
C GLY A 222 2.20 0.22 1.86
N LEU A 223 3.26 1.01 2.00
CA LEU A 223 4.30 1.16 0.99
C LEU A 223 5.57 1.77 1.56
N LEU A 224 6.69 1.37 0.98
CA LEU A 224 7.98 2.06 1.09
C LEU A 224 8.06 3.11 -0.01
N ARG A 225 8.39 4.35 0.36
CA ARG A 225 8.63 5.47 -0.57
C ARG A 225 10.03 6.00 -0.43
N VAL A 226 10.70 6.18 -1.56
CA VAL A 226 11.87 7.06 -1.65
C VAL A 226 11.45 8.24 -2.50
N LYS A 227 11.43 9.43 -1.89
CA LYS A 227 10.81 10.62 -2.47
C LYS A 227 9.33 10.31 -2.79
N ASP A 228 8.96 10.31 -4.07
CA ASP A 228 7.60 9.98 -4.52
C ASP A 228 7.46 8.62 -5.20
N ARG A 229 8.57 7.88 -5.33
CA ARG A 229 8.56 6.56 -5.97
C ARG A 229 8.19 5.48 -4.96
N THR A 230 7.16 4.70 -5.27
CA THR A 230 6.89 3.44 -4.56
C THR A 230 8.05 2.48 -4.83
N CYS A 231 8.68 1.98 -3.78
CA CYS A 231 9.84 1.08 -3.84
C CYS A 231 9.52 -0.33 -3.31
N ALA A 232 8.51 -0.44 -2.45
CA ALA A 232 7.92 -1.70 -2.01
C ALA A 232 6.45 -1.46 -1.60
N ILE A 233 5.66 -2.52 -1.56
CA ILE A 233 4.27 -2.50 -1.07
C ILE A 233 4.11 -3.42 0.15
N VAL A 234 3.10 -3.13 0.98
CA VAL A 234 2.78 -3.87 2.20
C VAL A 234 1.34 -4.35 2.16
N GLU A 235 1.11 -5.59 2.59
CA GLU A 235 -0.23 -6.18 2.79
C GLU A 235 -0.31 -6.80 4.18
N VAL A 236 -1.46 -6.69 4.86
CA VAL A 236 -1.64 -7.26 6.19
C VAL A 236 -2.93 -8.08 6.29
N LYS A 237 -2.82 -9.32 6.77
CA LYS A 237 -3.97 -10.20 7.06
C LYS A 237 -3.99 -10.62 8.53
N PRO A 238 -5.18 -10.77 9.16
CA PRO A 238 -5.29 -11.19 10.56
C PRO A 238 -5.19 -12.71 10.76
N PHE A 239 -5.09 -13.49 9.68
CA PHE A 239 -5.16 -14.95 9.70
C PHE A 239 -3.82 -15.56 9.30
N ILE A 240 -3.54 -16.76 9.83
CA ILE A 240 -2.34 -17.54 9.51
C ILE A 240 -2.35 -17.92 8.03
N ARG A 241 -1.27 -17.63 7.30
CA ARG A 241 -1.17 -17.82 5.84
C ARG A 241 -1.47 -19.25 5.43
N TYR A 242 -0.85 -20.20 6.12
CA TYR A 242 -0.96 -21.64 5.86
C TYR A 242 -2.09 -22.33 6.65
N GLY A 243 -3.05 -21.57 7.20
CA GLY A 243 -4.17 -22.12 7.96
C GLY A 243 -5.10 -23.02 7.14
N SER A 244 -5.26 -22.75 5.84
CA SER A 244 -5.97 -23.64 4.90
C SER A 244 -5.58 -23.35 3.45
N GLU A 245 -5.76 -24.33 2.54
CA GLU A 245 -5.47 -24.15 1.10
C GLU A 245 -6.22 -22.96 0.51
N LYS A 246 -7.51 -22.82 0.83
CA LYS A 246 -8.36 -21.72 0.36
C LYS A 246 -7.85 -20.36 0.86
N THR A 247 -7.34 -20.28 2.08
CA THR A 247 -6.79 -19.04 2.63
C THR A 247 -5.50 -18.67 1.92
N LEU A 248 -4.58 -19.63 1.78
CA LEU A 248 -3.31 -19.47 1.09
C LEU A 248 -3.50 -18.99 -0.36
N ASP A 249 -4.37 -19.65 -1.11
CA ASP A 249 -4.62 -19.30 -2.51
C ASP A 249 -5.24 -17.89 -2.62
N ARG A 250 -6.21 -17.54 -1.76
CA ARG A 250 -6.81 -16.19 -1.76
C ARG A 250 -5.80 -15.09 -1.47
N ILE A 251 -4.91 -15.30 -0.50
CA ILE A 251 -3.84 -14.34 -0.18
C ILE A 251 -2.95 -14.13 -1.42
N ARG A 252 -2.42 -15.22 -1.96
CA ARG A 252 -1.49 -15.17 -3.10
C ARG A 252 -2.11 -14.58 -4.35
N MET A 253 -3.39 -14.86 -4.61
CA MET A 253 -4.13 -14.27 -5.73
C MET A 253 -4.28 -12.75 -5.57
N GLN A 254 -4.59 -12.30 -4.36
CA GLN A 254 -4.66 -10.86 -4.05
C GLN A 254 -3.29 -10.19 -4.20
N GLU A 255 -2.24 -10.75 -3.59
CA GLU A 255 -0.87 -10.21 -3.66
C GLU A 255 -0.37 -10.13 -5.11
N THR A 256 -0.72 -11.13 -5.93
CA THR A 256 -0.43 -11.13 -7.38
C THR A 256 -1.12 -9.96 -8.08
N ALA A 257 -2.41 -9.74 -7.80
CA ALA A 257 -3.16 -8.66 -8.43
C ALA A 257 -2.64 -7.27 -8.04
N GLN A 258 -2.22 -7.10 -6.78
CA GLN A 258 -1.57 -5.87 -6.30
C GLN A 258 -0.24 -5.63 -7.02
N MET A 259 0.59 -6.66 -7.15
CA MET A 259 1.87 -6.57 -7.83
C MET A 259 1.71 -6.23 -9.32
N ALA A 260 0.85 -6.97 -10.02
CA ALA A 260 0.57 -6.74 -11.44
C ALA A 260 -0.03 -5.35 -11.68
N ALA A 261 -0.91 -4.87 -10.79
CA ALA A 261 -1.47 -3.52 -10.89
C ALA A 261 -0.41 -2.44 -10.67
N TRP A 262 0.49 -2.64 -9.70
CA TRP A 262 1.61 -1.72 -9.52
C TRP A 262 2.53 -1.72 -10.75
N ILE A 263 2.81 -2.88 -11.36
CA ILE A 263 3.64 -2.97 -12.57
C ILE A 263 2.99 -2.22 -13.74
N ALA A 264 1.69 -2.39 -13.94
CA ALA A 264 0.96 -1.72 -15.00
C ALA A 264 0.89 -0.20 -14.83
N GLN A 265 0.68 0.27 -13.60
CA GLN A 265 0.52 1.70 -13.33
C GLN A 265 1.85 2.46 -13.39
N ASP A 266 2.90 1.88 -12.81
CA ASP A 266 4.21 2.50 -12.70
C ASP A 266 5.28 1.62 -13.41
N PRO A 267 5.20 1.37 -14.74
CA PRO A 267 6.09 0.42 -15.41
C PRO A 267 7.56 0.85 -15.35
N PRO A 268 8.53 -0.10 -15.29
CA PRO A 268 9.94 0.24 -15.31
C PRO A 268 10.34 0.81 -16.67
N VAL A 269 11.44 1.59 -16.69
CA VAL A 269 12.00 2.10 -17.95
C VAL A 269 12.56 0.94 -18.76
N LEU A 270 11.97 0.71 -19.92
CA LEU A 270 12.32 -0.40 -20.80
C LEU A 270 13.51 -0.03 -21.69
N LYS A 271 14.74 -0.37 -21.25
CA LYS A 271 15.98 -0.10 -22.03
C LYS A 271 16.52 -1.33 -22.76
N ASN A 272 16.55 -2.48 -22.11
CA ASN A 272 17.10 -3.71 -22.66
C ASN A 272 16.07 -4.85 -22.52
N PRO A 273 15.71 -5.55 -23.62
CA PRO A 273 14.73 -6.64 -23.61
C PRO A 273 15.09 -7.80 -22.66
N ASN A 274 16.38 -8.01 -22.39
CA ASN A 274 16.86 -9.10 -21.53
C ASN A 274 16.90 -8.72 -20.04
N THR A 275 16.57 -7.48 -19.68
CA THR A 275 16.57 -7.05 -18.28
C THR A 275 15.43 -7.71 -17.51
N LYS A 276 15.78 -8.32 -16.36
CA LYS A 276 14.82 -8.73 -15.35
C LYS A 276 14.59 -7.58 -14.38
N PHE A 277 13.34 -7.26 -14.13
CA PHE A 277 12.89 -6.28 -13.16
C PHE A 277 12.40 -6.99 -11.90
N ARG A 278 12.51 -6.30 -10.76
CA ARG A 278 12.13 -6.85 -9.46
C ARG A 278 11.32 -5.85 -8.66
N ARG A 279 10.41 -6.35 -7.84
CA ARG A 279 9.63 -5.57 -6.88
C ARG A 279 9.45 -6.35 -5.60
N LEU A 280 9.44 -5.63 -4.49
CA LEU A 280 9.27 -6.18 -3.15
C LEU A 280 7.82 -5.98 -2.67
N LEU A 281 7.22 -7.05 -2.19
CA LEU A 281 6.02 -7.02 -1.35
C LEU A 281 6.38 -7.59 0.02
N VAL A 282 6.00 -6.90 1.08
CA VAL A 282 6.11 -7.38 2.46
C VAL A 282 4.70 -7.71 2.93
N SER A 283 4.44 -8.98 3.24
CA SER A 283 3.13 -9.39 3.77
C SER A 283 3.25 -9.79 5.21
N GLN A 284 2.36 -9.27 6.06
CA GLN A 284 2.23 -9.75 7.44
C GLN A 284 0.89 -10.46 7.60
N ASP A 285 0.95 -11.74 7.92
CA ASP A 285 -0.21 -12.59 8.13
C ASP A 285 -0.19 -13.07 9.59
N HIS A 286 -1.05 -12.46 10.41
CA HIS A 286 -1.05 -12.65 11.86
C HIS A 286 0.34 -12.35 12.47
N GLY A 287 1.04 -13.39 12.94
CA GLY A 287 2.34 -13.34 13.60
C GLY A 287 3.49 -13.76 12.69
N GLU A 288 3.23 -13.90 11.39
CA GLU A 288 4.17 -14.37 10.38
C GLU A 288 4.38 -13.26 9.35
N VAL A 289 5.64 -12.93 9.06
CA VAL A 289 5.99 -12.01 7.97
C VAL A 289 6.56 -12.79 6.80
N TYR A 290 6.20 -12.39 5.58
CA TYR A 290 6.66 -12.97 4.34
C TYR A 290 7.24 -11.87 3.44
N LEU A 291 8.36 -12.17 2.81
CA LEU A 291 8.94 -11.32 1.77
C LEU A 291 8.65 -11.96 0.41
N ILE A 292 8.06 -11.21 -0.49
CA ILE A 292 7.72 -11.68 -1.83
C ILE A 292 8.50 -10.87 -2.86
N ILE A 293 9.40 -11.54 -3.58
CA ILE A 293 10.14 -10.96 -4.69
C ILE A 293 9.42 -11.30 -5.98
N ALA A 294 8.78 -10.29 -6.56
CA ALA A 294 8.19 -10.38 -7.87
C ALA A 294 9.25 -10.12 -8.94
N THR A 295 9.55 -11.12 -9.76
CA THR A 295 10.48 -11.00 -10.89
C THR A 295 9.73 -11.10 -12.20
N PHE A 296 9.98 -10.17 -13.10
CA PHE A 296 9.33 -10.09 -14.42
C PHE A 296 10.28 -9.46 -15.44
N ASP A 297 9.93 -9.49 -16.72
CA ASP A 297 10.76 -8.95 -17.79
C ASP A 297 9.99 -8.01 -18.72
N TYR A 298 10.71 -7.53 -19.73
CA TYR A 298 10.19 -6.64 -20.76
C TYR A 298 8.89 -7.17 -21.38
N GLN A 299 8.82 -8.46 -21.75
CA GLN A 299 7.65 -9.05 -22.40
C GLN A 299 6.45 -9.15 -21.46
N TYR A 300 6.68 -9.32 -20.16
CA TYR A 300 5.61 -9.25 -19.17
C TYR A 300 5.06 -7.82 -19.03
N VAL A 301 5.94 -6.80 -19.06
CA VAL A 301 5.52 -5.39 -19.02
C VAL A 301 4.65 -5.04 -20.23
N GLU A 302 5.07 -5.44 -21.43
CA GLU A 302 4.28 -5.24 -22.66
C GLU A 302 2.89 -5.87 -22.54
N TYR A 303 2.82 -7.11 -22.03
CA TYR A 303 1.57 -7.82 -21.81
C TYR A 303 0.64 -7.10 -20.83
N ILE A 304 1.12 -6.81 -19.61
CA ILE A 304 0.26 -6.27 -18.56
C ILE A 304 -0.15 -4.82 -18.84
N CYS A 305 0.67 -4.07 -19.59
CA CYS A 305 0.38 -2.68 -19.98
C CYS A 305 -0.35 -2.57 -21.34
N ALA A 306 -0.59 -3.67 -22.04
CA ALA A 306 -1.12 -3.69 -23.41
C ALA A 306 -0.30 -2.86 -24.42
N LEU A 307 1.03 -2.79 -24.24
CA LEU A 307 1.93 -2.08 -25.16
C LEU A 307 2.20 -3.00 -26.36
N GLY A 308 1.79 -2.60 -27.58
CA GLY A 308 2.17 -3.33 -28.80
C GLY A 308 1.11 -4.24 -29.44
N THR A 309 -0.18 -3.90 -29.37
CA THR A 309 -1.22 -4.56 -30.18
C THR A 309 -1.18 -4.11 -31.65
N GLY A 310 -0.06 -4.40 -32.32
CA GLY A 310 0.05 -4.45 -33.77
C GLY A 310 0.21 -5.90 -34.22
N SER A 311 -0.89 -6.57 -34.53
CA SER A 311 -0.98 -7.81 -35.32
C SER A 311 -0.21 -9.08 -34.90
N ARG A 312 0.61 -9.07 -33.83
CA ARG A 312 1.26 -10.29 -33.28
C ARG A 312 0.69 -10.66 -31.91
N GLY A 313 -0.46 -11.33 -31.95
CA GLY A 313 -0.92 -12.25 -30.91
C GLY A 313 -1.42 -11.62 -29.61
N LYS A 314 -2.72 -11.29 -29.56
CA LYS A 314 -3.46 -11.36 -28.30
C LYS A 314 -3.15 -12.73 -27.64
N GLY A 315 -2.60 -12.72 -26.43
CA GLY A 315 -2.34 -13.94 -25.65
C GLY A 315 -0.98 -14.64 -25.85
N SER A 316 -0.07 -14.17 -26.71
CA SER A 316 1.11 -14.96 -27.13
C SER A 316 2.37 -14.83 -26.27
N THR A 317 2.40 -13.98 -25.23
CA THR A 317 3.61 -13.90 -24.40
C THR A 317 3.80 -15.21 -23.64
N HIS A 318 5.01 -15.77 -23.68
CA HIS A 318 5.39 -16.88 -22.81
C HIS A 318 6.03 -16.39 -21.51
N SER A 319 6.05 -15.07 -21.27
CA SER A 319 6.60 -14.48 -20.06
C SER A 319 5.61 -14.55 -18.89
N PHE A 320 6.16 -14.54 -17.69
CA PHE A 320 5.44 -14.74 -16.43
C PHE A 320 5.92 -13.75 -15.36
N LEU A 321 4.99 -13.40 -14.47
CA LEU A 321 5.30 -12.82 -13.18
C LEU A 321 5.68 -13.94 -12.21
N GLU A 322 6.96 -14.08 -11.90
CA GLU A 322 7.41 -15.01 -10.88
C GLU A 322 7.26 -14.38 -9.49
N MET A 323 6.39 -14.94 -8.66
CA MET A 323 6.17 -14.56 -7.27
C MET A 323 6.95 -15.51 -6.37
N ARG A 324 8.10 -15.06 -5.86
CA ARG A 324 8.95 -15.87 -4.98
C ARG A 324 8.79 -15.42 -3.53
N GLU A 325 8.20 -16.29 -2.71
CA GLU A 325 7.86 -16.05 -1.32
C GLU A 325 8.90 -16.62 -0.38
N TYR A 326 9.30 -15.83 0.62
CA TYR A 326 10.22 -16.20 1.69
C TYR A 326 9.55 -16.02 3.02
N GLY A 327 9.43 -17.09 3.80
CA GLY A 327 8.92 -17.03 5.15
C GLY A 327 8.57 -18.41 5.73
N PRO A 328 7.82 -18.43 6.84
CA PRO A 328 7.54 -17.26 7.67
C PRO A 328 8.81 -16.73 8.34
N PHE A 329 8.87 -15.41 8.53
CA PHE A 329 9.66 -14.76 9.57
C PHE A 329 8.74 -14.58 10.79
N GLU A 330 9.02 -15.29 11.86
CA GLU A 330 8.21 -15.30 13.08
C GLU A 330 8.45 -14.01 13.88
N VAL A 331 7.40 -13.22 14.11
CA VAL A 331 7.52 -11.94 14.83
C VAL A 331 7.97 -12.09 16.28
N LYS A 332 7.85 -13.31 16.83
CA LYS A 332 8.26 -13.65 18.19
C LYS A 332 9.71 -14.16 18.28
N SER A 333 10.40 -14.41 17.17
CA SER A 333 11.80 -14.82 17.18
C SER A 333 12.71 -13.60 17.03
N PRO A 334 13.50 -13.24 18.06
CA PRO A 334 14.44 -12.12 17.98
C PRO A 334 15.43 -12.27 16.82
N GLU A 335 15.94 -13.49 16.60
CA GLU A 335 16.92 -13.77 15.56
C GLU A 335 16.34 -13.57 14.15
N GLN A 336 15.10 -14.02 13.92
CA GLN A 336 14.43 -13.82 12.64
C GLN A 336 14.04 -12.36 12.42
N MET A 337 13.65 -11.65 13.48
CA MET A 337 13.32 -10.23 13.40
C MET A 337 14.56 -9.35 13.19
N GLU A 338 15.70 -9.71 13.75
CA GLU A 338 16.99 -9.08 13.44
C GLU A 338 17.32 -9.24 11.95
N GLN A 339 17.22 -10.47 11.43
CA GLN A 339 17.45 -10.74 10.00
C GLN A 339 16.49 -9.96 9.10
N LEU A 340 15.20 -9.97 9.43
CA LEU A 340 14.17 -9.23 8.69
C LEU A 340 14.44 -7.72 8.74
N GLY A 341 14.81 -7.18 9.91
CA GLY A 341 15.15 -5.77 10.09
C GLY A 341 16.31 -5.33 9.20
N ILE A 342 17.39 -6.12 9.12
CA ILE A 342 18.53 -5.85 8.22
C ILE A 342 18.06 -5.83 6.76
N ILE A 343 17.21 -6.77 6.35
CA ILE A 343 16.71 -6.86 4.97
C ILE A 343 15.85 -5.63 4.62
N LEU A 344 14.89 -5.29 5.48
CA LEU A 344 13.99 -4.15 5.25
C LEU A 344 14.73 -2.81 5.29
N LEU A 345 15.70 -2.65 6.19
CA LEU A 345 16.57 -1.48 6.23
C LEU A 345 17.45 -1.40 4.98
N GLY A 346 18.02 -2.53 4.54
CA GLY A 346 18.78 -2.61 3.30
C GLY A 346 17.95 -2.18 2.08
N ALA A 347 16.72 -2.68 1.96
CA ALA A 347 15.80 -2.26 0.90
C ALA A 347 15.44 -0.77 0.99
N SER A 348 15.34 -0.22 2.22
CA SER A 348 15.05 1.21 2.45
C SER A 348 16.21 2.13 2.07
N ILE A 349 17.44 1.72 2.35
CA ILE A 349 18.67 2.44 1.98
C ILE A 349 18.91 2.38 0.47
N GLN A 350 18.71 1.21 -0.15
CA GLN A 350 18.88 1.05 -1.61
C GLN A 350 17.77 1.73 -2.40
N GLY A 351 16.58 1.86 -1.81
CA GLY A 351 15.38 2.38 -2.46
C GLY A 351 14.66 1.34 -3.32
N GLY A 352 14.45 0.14 -2.77
CA GLY A 352 13.81 -0.97 -3.47
C GLY A 352 14.82 -1.92 -4.12
N LEU A 353 14.29 -2.81 -4.95
CA LEU A 353 15.01 -3.88 -5.65
C LEU A 353 15.25 -3.57 -7.12
#